data_AF-J2UR91-F1
#
_entry.id   AF-J2UR91-F1
#
_cell.length_a   1.000
_cell.length_b   1.000
_cell.length_c   1.000
_cell.angle_alpha   90.00
_cell.angle_beta   90.00
_cell.angle_gamma   90.00
#
_symmetry.space_group_name_H-M   'P 1'
#
loop_
_entity.id
_entity.type
_entity.pdbx_description
1 polymer ?
#
loop_
_entity_poly.entity_id
_entity_poly.type
_entity_poly.pdbx_seq_one_letter_code
_entity_poly.pdbx_strand_id
1 'polypeptide(L)'
;GFIRPLQEQLVLLLLTAIVTYLTRGQMKAGVVNSLESIATRSAKLRSEISNKPFAVWLTKNEKLLLEHPELQIRGVTSVEKLARENQMREFYAKQDTEFVSAENKRKSVKTFEPRGLSNQEIHNYLQSADGQKYIAKLALADPKASSASLLERAFGQVASGSTVPVTTSIRTPLVKIVPVGEKGISDYSPFFTTMEELKAAAKSDKTLADSLGLPVISENARYSIFEIKPLEPTEVFVSKVAPTVEFGGRITRAGEAAQYLVPNRHEWSAAKLIGEIDN
;
A
#
# COMPACT_ATOMS: atom_id res chain seq x y z
N GLY A 1 -21.03 0.37 27.95
CA GLY A 1 -21.64 -0.08 26.69
C GLY A 1 -20.90 0.48 25.48
N PHE A 2 -19.70 -0.04 25.21
CA PHE A 2 -18.75 0.45 24.20
C PHE A 2 -18.54 -0.50 23.00
N ILE A 3 -19.34 -1.57 22.90
CA ILE A 3 -19.13 -2.67 21.92
C ILE A 3 -19.89 -2.43 20.60
N ARG A 4 -20.95 -1.61 20.62
CA ARG A 4 -21.87 -1.41 19.47
C ARG A 4 -21.25 -0.76 18.21
N PRO A 5 -20.48 0.35 18.29
CA PRO A 5 -20.02 1.03 17.06
C PRO A 5 -18.89 0.27 16.32
N LEU A 6 -18.13 -0.58 17.03
CA LEU A 6 -17.09 -1.43 16.42
C LEU A 6 -17.70 -2.60 15.63
N GLN A 7 -18.79 -3.18 16.15
CA GLN A 7 -19.53 -4.25 15.48
C GLN A 7 -20.15 -3.75 14.17
N GLU A 8 -20.72 -2.55 14.17
CA GLU A 8 -21.36 -1.95 12.99
C GLU A 8 -20.36 -1.74 11.83
N GLN A 9 -19.13 -1.33 12.12
CA GLN A 9 -18.09 -1.15 11.10
C GLN A 9 -17.57 -2.46 10.52
N LEU A 10 -17.40 -3.49 11.35
CA LEU A 10 -17.02 -4.83 10.90
C LEU A 10 -18.11 -5.44 10.01
N VAL A 11 -19.37 -5.23 10.38
CA VAL A 11 -20.52 -5.64 9.57
C VAL A 11 -20.50 -4.93 8.23
N LEU A 12 -20.32 -3.61 8.19
CA LEU A 12 -20.29 -2.86 6.94
C LEU A 12 -19.18 -3.34 6.00
N LEU A 13 -17.98 -3.56 6.52
CA LEU A 13 -16.84 -4.05 5.74
C LEU A 13 -17.10 -5.45 5.15
N LEU A 14 -17.69 -6.34 5.95
CA LEU A 14 -18.09 -7.67 5.49
C LEU A 14 -19.13 -7.58 4.37
N LEU A 15 -20.13 -6.72 4.51
CA LEU A 15 -21.19 -6.53 3.51
C LEU A 15 -20.64 -5.93 2.21
N THR A 16 -19.72 -4.96 2.29
CA THR A 16 -19.04 -4.41 1.10
C THR A 16 -18.19 -5.45 0.38
N ALA A 17 -17.48 -6.31 1.12
CA ALA A 17 -16.69 -7.39 0.54
C ALA A 17 -17.57 -8.42 -0.18
N ILE A 18 -18.74 -8.74 0.39
CA ILE A 18 -19.74 -9.63 -0.23
C ILE A 18 -20.29 -9.01 -1.52
N VAL A 19 -20.72 -7.74 -1.49
CA VAL A 19 -21.23 -7.04 -2.68
C VAL A 19 -20.16 -6.94 -3.76
N THR A 20 -18.91 -6.68 -3.39
CA THR A 20 -17.77 -6.64 -4.32
C THR A 20 -17.52 -8.01 -4.95
N TYR A 21 -17.53 -9.08 -4.16
CA TYR A 21 -17.37 -10.44 -4.65
C TYR A 21 -18.50 -10.84 -5.61
N LEU A 22 -19.75 -10.55 -5.27
CA LEU A 22 -20.90 -10.88 -6.10
C LEU A 22 -20.86 -10.13 -7.43
N THR A 23 -20.55 -8.84 -7.41
CA THR A 23 -20.52 -7.98 -8.61
C THR A 23 -19.30 -8.22 -9.49
N ARG A 24 -18.11 -8.44 -8.91
CA ARG A 24 -16.83 -8.49 -9.65
C ARG A 24 -16.19 -9.88 -9.75
N GLY A 25 -16.48 -10.79 -8.82
CA GLY A 25 -15.97 -12.18 -8.81
C GLY A 25 -14.74 -12.39 -7.92
N GLN A 26 -14.20 -13.61 -7.87
CA GLN A 26 -12.92 -13.86 -7.20
C GLN A 26 -11.79 -13.28 -8.08
N MET A 27 -10.95 -12.44 -7.51
CA MET A 27 -9.70 -12.03 -8.12
C MET A 27 -8.68 -13.16 -7.86
N LYS A 28 -8.43 -14.03 -8.83
CA LYS A 28 -7.32 -14.98 -8.79
C LYS A 28 -6.36 -14.66 -9.92
N ALA A 29 -5.10 -14.39 -9.59
CA ALA A 29 -3.99 -14.23 -10.55
C ALA A 29 -4.28 -13.25 -11.71
N GLY A 30 -4.88 -12.08 -11.43
CA GLY A 30 -5.10 -11.05 -12.45
C GLY A 30 -6.17 -11.37 -13.51
N VAL A 31 -6.78 -12.55 -13.48
CA VAL A 31 -7.90 -12.89 -14.37
C VAL A 31 -9.21 -12.68 -13.62
N VAL A 32 -9.98 -11.70 -14.07
CA VAL A 32 -11.39 -11.58 -13.66
C VAL A 32 -12.13 -12.75 -14.32
N ASN A 33 -12.63 -13.71 -13.55
CA ASN A 33 -13.60 -14.70 -14.06
C ASN A 33 -14.92 -13.97 -14.40
N SER A 34 -14.94 -13.17 -15.47
CA SER A 34 -16.05 -12.28 -15.85
C SER A 34 -17.23 -13.01 -16.50
N LEU A 35 -17.12 -14.33 -16.70
CA LEU A 35 -18.16 -15.17 -17.31
C LEU A 35 -19.13 -15.78 -16.28
N GLU A 36 -18.83 -15.73 -14.98
CA GLU A 36 -19.74 -16.24 -13.95
C GLU A 36 -20.81 -15.22 -13.59
N SER A 37 -22.10 -15.62 -13.70
CA SER A 37 -23.22 -14.79 -13.29
C SER A 37 -23.22 -14.50 -11.78
N ILE A 38 -23.83 -13.39 -11.37
CA ILE A 38 -24.03 -13.04 -9.95
C ILE A 38 -24.73 -14.19 -9.21
N ALA A 39 -25.69 -14.85 -9.85
CA ALA A 39 -26.41 -15.99 -9.27
C ALA A 39 -25.49 -17.20 -9.00
N THR A 40 -24.55 -17.48 -9.91
CA THR A 40 -23.54 -18.54 -9.74
C THR A 40 -22.62 -18.24 -8.56
N ARG A 41 -22.15 -16.99 -8.46
CA ARG A 41 -21.28 -16.53 -7.36
C ARG A 41 -22.00 -16.52 -6.03
N SER A 42 -23.28 -16.13 -6.01
CA SER A 42 -24.13 -16.20 -4.84
C SER A 42 -24.29 -17.64 -4.34
N ALA A 43 -24.59 -18.59 -5.23
CA ALA A 43 -24.71 -20.00 -4.86
C ALA A 43 -23.40 -20.56 -4.29
N LYS A 44 -22.25 -20.20 -4.88
CA LYS A 44 -20.92 -20.59 -4.39
C LYS A 44 -20.58 -19.98 -3.03
N LEU A 45 -20.83 -18.69 -2.83
CA LEU A 45 -20.61 -18.03 -1.55
C LEU A 45 -21.42 -18.71 -0.44
N ARG A 46 -22.69 -19.02 -0.71
CA ARG A 46 -23.58 -19.68 0.26
C ARG A 46 -23.14 -21.09 0.61
N SER A 47 -22.55 -21.84 -0.34
CA SER A 47 -22.04 -23.19 -0.06
C SER A 47 -20.74 -23.17 0.75
N GLU A 48 -19.91 -22.15 0.58
CA GLU A 48 -18.63 -21.98 1.28
C GLU A 48 -18.77 -21.35 2.69
N ILE A 49 -19.87 -20.65 2.98
CA ILE A 49 -20.14 -20.10 4.32
C ILE A 49 -20.45 -21.23 5.31
N SER A 50 -19.58 -21.39 6.32
CA SER A 50 -19.77 -22.33 7.43
C SER A 50 -20.89 -21.91 8.39
N ASN A 51 -21.15 -20.61 8.52
CA ASN A 51 -22.22 -20.07 9.36
C ASN A 51 -23.59 -20.14 8.67
N LYS A 52 -24.35 -21.21 8.94
CA LYS A 52 -25.67 -21.46 8.33
C LYS A 52 -26.70 -20.35 8.57
N PRO A 53 -26.86 -19.79 9.79
CA PRO A 53 -27.73 -18.63 10.01
C PRO A 53 -27.37 -17.43 9.13
N PHE A 54 -26.07 -17.15 8.96
CA PHE A 54 -25.61 -16.07 8.11
C PHE A 54 -25.88 -16.34 6.62
N ALA A 55 -25.68 -17.57 6.13
CA ALA A 55 -26.00 -17.93 4.75
C ALA A 55 -27.51 -17.79 4.44
N VAL A 56 -28.38 -18.14 5.40
CA VAL A 56 -29.84 -17.94 5.30
C VAL A 56 -30.21 -16.46 5.33
N TRP A 57 -29.59 -15.67 6.20
CA TRP A 57 -29.78 -14.22 6.25
C TRP A 57 -29.35 -13.55 4.93
N LEU A 58 -28.19 -13.94 4.41
CA LEU A 58 -27.65 -13.40 3.16
C LEU A 58 -28.61 -13.68 2.00
N THR A 59 -29.17 -14.88 1.93
CA THR A 59 -30.17 -15.26 0.91
C THR A 59 -31.38 -14.31 0.87
N LYS A 60 -31.81 -13.83 2.04
CA LYS A 60 -32.97 -12.93 2.16
C LYS A 60 -32.65 -11.47 1.89
N ASN A 61 -31.39 -11.06 2.08
CA ASN A 61 -30.97 -9.66 2.05
C ASN A 61 -30.08 -9.32 0.84
N GLU A 62 -29.65 -10.29 0.03
CA GLU A 62 -28.71 -10.10 -1.07
C GLU A 62 -29.14 -9.01 -2.06
N LYS A 63 -30.41 -8.98 -2.46
CA LYS A 63 -30.93 -7.96 -3.37
C LYS A 63 -30.78 -6.55 -2.76
N LEU A 64 -31.13 -6.39 -1.49
CA LEU A 64 -31.00 -5.12 -0.77
C LEU A 64 -29.55 -4.69 -0.65
N LEU A 65 -28.63 -5.63 -0.41
CA LEU A 65 -27.19 -5.35 -0.34
C LEU A 65 -26.63 -4.89 -1.70
N LEU A 66 -27.04 -5.55 -2.79
CA LEU A 66 -26.61 -5.18 -4.15
C LEU A 66 -27.13 -3.81 -4.57
N GLU A 67 -28.32 -3.42 -4.12
CA GLU A 67 -28.95 -2.14 -4.42
C GLU A 67 -28.48 -1.00 -3.49
N HIS A 68 -27.81 -1.32 -2.37
CA HIS A 68 -27.43 -0.35 -1.35
C HIS A 68 -26.31 0.60 -1.83
N PRO A 69 -26.55 1.94 -1.92
CA PRO A 69 -25.61 2.88 -2.51
C PRO A 69 -24.24 2.93 -1.80
N GLU A 70 -24.21 2.74 -0.48
CA GLU A 70 -22.96 2.78 0.31
C GLU A 70 -22.13 1.50 0.18
N LEU A 71 -22.74 0.40 -0.26
CA LEU A 71 -22.04 -0.86 -0.53
C LEU A 71 -21.56 -0.93 -1.99
N GLN A 72 -22.05 -0.04 -2.85
CA GLN A 72 -21.62 0.10 -4.21
C GLN A 72 -20.40 1.03 -4.27
N ILE A 73 -19.23 0.47 -4.61
CA ILE A 73 -18.04 1.25 -4.92
C ILE A 73 -18.26 1.95 -6.28
N ARG A 74 -19.01 3.05 -6.28
CA ARG A 74 -19.18 3.94 -7.45
C ARG A 74 -18.05 4.96 -7.47
N GLY A 75 -17.32 4.98 -8.58
CA GLY A 75 -16.28 5.98 -8.83
C GLY A 75 -16.85 7.40 -8.77
N VAL A 76 -16.04 8.29 -8.18
CA VAL A 76 -16.22 9.75 -8.02
C VAL A 76 -17.21 10.17 -6.91
N THR A 77 -16.67 10.40 -5.70
CA THR A 77 -17.31 11.24 -4.68
C THR A 77 -16.74 12.65 -4.77
N SER A 78 -17.62 13.65 -4.92
CA SER A 78 -17.25 15.05 -5.09
C SER A 78 -16.52 15.61 -3.86
N VAL A 79 -15.52 16.44 -4.15
CA VAL A 79 -14.60 17.08 -3.18
C VAL A 79 -15.34 17.81 -2.05
N GLU A 80 -16.54 18.35 -2.33
CA GLU A 80 -17.37 19.05 -1.35
C GLU A 80 -17.96 18.12 -0.27
N LYS A 81 -18.25 16.85 -0.61
CA LYS A 81 -18.74 15.86 0.36
C LYS A 81 -17.61 15.43 1.32
N LEU A 82 -16.42 15.22 0.78
CA LEU A 82 -15.22 14.89 1.57
C LEU A 82 -14.78 16.05 2.47
N ALA A 83 -14.88 17.29 1.99
CA ALA A 83 -14.56 18.48 2.77
C ALA A 83 -15.54 18.66 3.94
N ARG A 84 -16.84 18.44 3.72
CA ARG A 84 -17.87 18.56 4.76
C ARG A 84 -17.77 17.45 5.81
N GLU A 85 -17.41 16.23 5.39
CA GLU A 85 -17.12 15.12 6.31
C GLU A 85 -15.83 15.35 7.12
N ASN A 86 -14.79 15.94 6.54
CA ASN A 86 -13.56 16.28 7.27
C ASN A 86 -13.77 17.41 8.27
N GLN A 87 -14.55 18.44 7.94
CA GLN A 87 -14.90 19.50 8.88
C GLN A 87 -15.73 18.99 10.06
N MET A 88 -16.69 18.08 9.80
CA MET A 88 -17.45 17.42 10.86
C MET A 88 -16.54 16.51 11.73
N ARG A 89 -15.59 15.78 11.13
CA ARG A 89 -14.64 14.93 11.86
C ARG A 89 -13.66 15.71 12.72
N GLU A 90 -13.14 16.85 12.25
CA GLU A 90 -12.29 17.74 13.04
C GLU A 90 -13.05 18.39 14.20
N PHE A 91 -14.35 18.66 14.01
CA PHE A 91 -15.22 19.17 15.06
C PHE A 91 -15.42 18.15 16.21
N TYR A 92 -15.62 16.86 15.89
CA TYR A 92 -15.74 15.81 16.91
C TYR A 92 -14.39 15.39 17.54
N ALA A 93 -13.29 15.43 16.78
CA ALA A 93 -11.95 15.11 17.30
C ALA A 93 -11.44 16.15 18.33
N LYS A 94 -11.97 17.37 18.31
CA LYS A 94 -11.65 18.40 19.32
C LYS A 94 -12.42 18.23 20.63
N GLN A 95 -13.45 17.37 20.66
CA GLN A 95 -14.29 17.13 21.85
C GLN A 95 -13.96 15.82 22.59
N ASP A 96 -13.14 14.95 22.00
CA ASP A 96 -12.74 13.67 22.58
C ASP A 96 -11.21 13.50 22.43
N THR A 97 -10.50 13.70 23.54
CA THR A 97 -9.02 13.66 23.59
C THR A 97 -8.43 12.27 23.32
N GLU A 98 -9.25 11.21 23.27
CA GLU A 98 -8.80 9.84 22.96
C GLU A 98 -9.30 9.33 21.59
N PHE A 99 -9.92 10.18 20.77
CA PHE A 99 -10.45 9.79 19.47
C PHE A 99 -9.35 9.40 18.47
N VAL A 100 -9.32 8.12 18.08
CA VAL A 100 -8.48 7.59 17.00
C VAL A 100 -9.38 7.13 15.86
N SER A 101 -9.31 7.81 14.70
CA SER A 101 -10.19 7.58 13.55
C SER A 101 -10.12 6.13 13.02
N ALA A 102 -11.19 5.66 12.36
CA ALA A 102 -11.22 4.33 11.73
C ALA A 102 -10.14 4.14 10.63
N GLU A 103 -9.62 5.24 10.07
CA GLU A 103 -8.47 5.24 9.17
C GLU A 103 -7.17 4.89 9.89
N ASN A 104 -7.04 5.31 11.15
CA ASN A 104 -5.93 4.90 12.03
C ASN A 104 -6.07 3.43 12.46
N LYS A 105 -7.28 2.84 12.49
CA LYS A 105 -7.48 1.39 12.70
C LYS A 105 -7.22 0.53 11.45
N ARG A 106 -7.47 1.03 10.23
CA ARG A 106 -7.01 0.35 9.00
C ARG A 106 -5.49 0.38 8.84
N LYS A 107 -4.83 1.43 9.36
CA LYS A 107 -3.38 1.47 9.54
C LYS A 107 -2.86 0.50 10.62
N SER A 108 -3.72 -0.03 11.51
CA SER A 108 -3.28 -0.81 12.67
C SER A 108 -3.36 -2.33 12.52
N VAL A 109 -3.95 -2.88 11.44
CA VAL A 109 -3.79 -4.30 11.11
C VAL A 109 -2.62 -4.40 10.15
N LYS A 110 -1.45 -4.81 10.63
CA LYS A 110 -0.30 -5.16 9.77
C LYS A 110 -0.66 -6.38 8.93
N THR A 111 -1.41 -6.18 7.84
CA THR A 111 -1.69 -7.23 6.86
C THR A 111 -0.54 -7.38 5.90
N PHE A 112 0.16 -6.28 5.60
CA PHE A 112 1.28 -6.25 4.66
C PHE A 112 2.59 -6.71 5.28
N GLU A 113 3.13 -7.78 4.69
CA GLU A 113 4.37 -8.41 5.13
C GLU A 113 5.29 -8.66 3.91
N PRO A 114 6.42 -7.94 3.81
CA PRO A 114 7.52 -8.34 2.95
C PRO A 114 8.11 -9.69 3.38
N ARG A 115 8.36 -10.58 2.42
CA ARG A 115 8.96 -11.92 2.57
C ARG A 115 10.32 -11.95 1.87
N GLY A 116 11.18 -11.03 2.30
CA GLY A 116 12.53 -10.85 1.76
C GLY A 116 13.61 -11.35 2.72
N LEU A 117 14.59 -10.49 2.98
CA LEU A 117 15.69 -10.77 3.91
C LEU A 117 15.20 -11.22 5.29
N SER A 118 15.95 -12.14 5.90
CA SER A 118 15.75 -12.53 7.29
C SER A 118 16.18 -11.41 8.25
N ASN A 119 15.64 -11.43 9.47
CA ASN A 119 16.02 -10.48 10.53
C ASN A 119 17.54 -10.48 10.78
N GLN A 120 18.20 -11.64 10.67
CA GLN A 120 19.65 -11.76 10.86
C GLN A 120 20.42 -11.09 9.72
N GLU A 121 20.01 -11.26 8.47
CA GLU A 121 20.64 -10.60 7.32
C GLU A 121 20.49 -9.08 7.39
N ILE A 122 19.31 -8.60 7.78
CA ILE A 122 19.06 -7.16 8.00
C ILE A 122 19.95 -6.64 9.11
N HIS A 123 20.05 -7.35 10.23
CA HIS A 123 20.91 -6.97 11.35
C HIS A 123 22.39 -6.90 10.95
N ASN A 124 22.88 -7.93 10.26
CA ASN A 124 24.26 -7.98 9.75
C ASN A 124 24.54 -6.83 8.78
N TYR A 125 23.61 -6.54 7.87
CA TYR A 125 23.73 -5.41 6.96
C TYR A 125 23.82 -4.08 7.73
N LEU A 126 22.91 -3.84 8.69
CA LEU A 126 22.91 -2.59 9.46
C LEU A 126 24.18 -2.39 10.31
N GLN A 127 24.88 -3.47 10.66
CA GLN A 127 26.19 -3.41 11.34
C GLN A 127 27.38 -3.23 10.38
N SER A 128 27.19 -3.45 9.08
CA SER A 128 28.23 -3.27 8.06
C SER A 128 28.55 -1.78 7.81
N ALA A 129 29.64 -1.50 7.11
CA ALA A 129 30.01 -0.14 6.72
C ALA A 129 28.90 0.57 5.92
N ASP A 130 28.27 -0.14 4.97
CA ASP A 130 27.19 0.44 4.14
C ASP A 130 25.89 0.61 4.93
N GLY A 131 25.58 -0.29 5.86
CA GLY A 131 24.47 -0.12 6.81
C GLY A 131 24.65 1.09 7.73
N GLN A 132 25.88 1.33 8.21
CA GLN A 132 26.19 2.51 9.02
C GLN A 132 26.07 3.80 8.20
N LYS A 133 26.47 3.81 6.92
CA LYS A 133 26.19 4.93 6.01
C LYS A 133 24.69 5.17 5.83
N TYR A 134 23.90 4.11 5.69
CA TYR A 134 22.44 4.20 5.58
C TYR A 134 21.82 4.92 6.79
N ILE A 135 22.20 4.49 8.00
CA ILE A 135 21.71 5.07 9.25
C ILE A 135 22.18 6.53 9.40
N ALA A 136 23.42 6.83 9.03
CA ALA A 136 23.93 8.20 9.05
C ALA A 136 23.12 9.13 8.14
N LYS A 137 22.77 8.67 6.93
CA LYS A 137 21.90 9.43 6.02
C LYS A 137 20.49 9.62 6.61
N LEU A 138 19.91 8.60 7.23
CA LEU A 138 18.62 8.76 7.94
C LEU A 138 18.70 9.80 9.06
N ALA A 139 19.81 9.83 9.82
CA ALA A 139 20.01 10.80 10.89
C ALA A 139 20.14 12.23 10.36
N LEU A 140 20.79 12.42 9.21
CA LEU A 140 20.86 13.72 8.53
C LEU A 140 19.50 14.17 7.99
N ALA A 141 18.66 13.22 7.57
CA ALA A 141 17.30 13.48 7.09
C ALA A 141 16.34 13.90 8.21
N ASP A 142 16.60 13.47 9.45
CA ASP A 142 15.77 13.74 10.61
C ASP A 142 16.63 13.89 11.88
N PRO A 143 17.30 15.05 12.07
CA PRO A 143 18.23 15.26 13.18
C PRO A 143 17.61 15.18 14.58
N LYS A 144 16.27 15.16 14.66
CA LYS A 144 15.52 15.08 15.92
C LYS A 144 15.09 13.65 16.24
N ALA A 145 15.26 12.70 15.31
CA ALA A 145 14.92 11.31 15.54
C ALA A 145 15.85 10.66 16.57
N SER A 146 15.27 9.84 17.45
CA SER A 146 16.04 9.00 18.36
C SER A 146 16.77 7.88 17.61
N SER A 147 17.89 7.40 18.17
CA SER A 147 18.61 6.25 17.61
C SER A 147 17.73 5.01 17.46
N ALA A 148 16.82 4.75 18.41
CA ALA A 148 15.87 3.64 18.32
C ALA A 148 14.94 3.78 17.12
N SER A 149 14.33 4.96 16.92
CA SER A 149 13.45 5.21 15.77
C SER A 149 14.18 5.16 14.43
N LEU A 150 15.45 5.57 14.38
CA LEU A 150 16.29 5.48 13.18
C LEU A 150 16.59 4.01 12.83
N LEU A 151 16.90 3.19 13.83
CA LEU A 151 17.12 1.75 13.64
C LEU A 151 15.85 1.02 13.21
N GLU A 152 14.69 1.32 13.81
CA GLU A 152 13.40 0.77 13.37
C GLU A 152 13.08 1.15 11.92
N ARG A 153 13.31 2.41 11.56
CA ARG A 153 13.12 2.92 10.19
C ARG A 153 14.07 2.22 9.21
N ALA A 154 15.36 2.12 9.55
CA ALA A 154 16.35 1.42 8.74
C ALA A 154 15.98 -0.05 8.54
N PHE A 155 15.62 -0.73 9.63
CA PHE A 155 15.20 -2.12 9.60
C PHE A 155 13.99 -2.31 8.68
N GLY A 156 12.93 -1.52 8.85
CA GLY A 156 11.73 -1.63 8.02
C GLY A 156 11.96 -1.33 6.53
N GLN A 157 12.85 -0.39 6.22
CA GLN A 157 13.21 -0.04 4.85
C GLN A 157 14.09 -1.10 4.18
N VAL A 158 15.04 -1.69 4.91
CA VAL A 158 15.87 -2.79 4.37
C VAL A 158 15.05 -4.07 4.24
N ALA A 159 14.11 -4.31 5.16
CA ALA A 159 13.20 -5.46 5.13
C ALA A 159 12.26 -5.46 3.91
N SER A 160 12.08 -4.33 3.21
CA SER A 160 11.30 -4.32 1.96
C SER A 160 12.01 -5.01 0.79
N GLY A 161 13.29 -5.36 0.96
CA GLY A 161 14.10 -6.02 -0.07
C GLY A 161 14.26 -7.52 0.12
N SER A 162 14.38 -8.25 -0.99
CA SER A 162 14.76 -9.68 -1.03
C SER A 162 16.27 -9.91 -1.10
N THR A 163 17.06 -8.85 -1.21
CA THR A 163 18.52 -8.90 -1.34
C THR A 163 19.15 -7.84 -0.47
N VAL A 164 20.38 -8.10 0.01
CA VAL A 164 21.13 -7.12 0.81
C VAL A 164 21.39 -5.88 -0.04
N PRO A 165 21.08 -4.66 0.44
CA PRO A 165 21.28 -3.46 -0.35
C PRO A 165 22.75 -3.25 -0.73
N VAL A 166 22.97 -2.80 -1.97
CA VAL A 166 24.29 -2.42 -2.49
C VAL A 166 24.35 -0.90 -2.62
N THR A 167 25.33 -0.28 -1.97
CA THR A 167 25.55 1.16 -2.07
C THR A 167 26.06 1.52 -3.46
N THR A 168 25.36 2.42 -4.14
CA THR A 168 25.67 2.85 -5.51
C THR A 168 25.70 4.37 -5.57
N SER A 169 26.78 4.95 -6.12
CA SER A 169 26.79 6.37 -6.44
C SER A 169 25.97 6.64 -7.69
N ILE A 170 25.10 7.63 -7.64
CA ILE A 170 24.20 8.00 -8.72
C ILE A 170 24.24 9.51 -8.99
N ARG A 171 24.08 9.87 -10.26
CA ARG A 171 23.92 11.25 -10.75
C ARG A 171 22.65 11.44 -11.57
N THR A 172 21.93 10.34 -11.83
CA THR A 172 20.74 10.30 -12.66
C THR A 172 19.47 10.44 -11.82
N PRO A 173 18.37 10.94 -12.42
CA PRO A 173 17.08 11.02 -11.73
C PRO A 173 16.55 9.64 -11.33
N LEU A 174 15.72 9.65 -10.29
CA LEU A 174 14.92 8.51 -9.86
C LEU A 174 13.44 8.86 -9.94
N VAL A 175 12.60 7.83 -10.05
CA VAL A 175 11.15 7.97 -10.14
C VAL A 175 10.43 7.16 -9.07
N LYS A 176 9.26 7.63 -8.71
CA LYS A 176 8.30 6.89 -7.90
C LYS A 176 6.91 7.04 -8.48
N ILE A 177 6.14 5.97 -8.39
CA ILE A 177 4.73 5.95 -8.75
C ILE A 177 3.85 6.10 -7.50
N VAL A 178 2.74 6.81 -7.64
CA VAL A 178 1.67 6.90 -6.65
C VAL A 178 0.32 6.80 -7.38
N PRO A 179 -0.75 6.31 -6.73
CA PRO A 179 -2.08 6.30 -7.34
C PRO A 179 -2.45 7.66 -7.94
N VAL A 180 -3.07 7.65 -9.13
CA VAL A 180 -3.51 8.90 -9.76
C VAL A 180 -4.44 9.70 -8.83
N GLY A 181 -4.27 11.02 -8.79
CA GLY A 181 -5.01 11.92 -7.90
C GLY A 181 -4.28 12.25 -6.59
N GLU A 182 -3.22 11.51 -6.24
CA GLU A 182 -2.27 11.89 -5.20
C GLU A 182 -1.49 13.13 -5.64
N LYS A 183 -1.40 14.13 -4.75
CA LYS A 183 -0.81 15.45 -5.09
C LYS A 183 0.72 15.49 -5.01
N GLY A 184 1.37 14.43 -4.52
CA GLY A 184 2.82 14.41 -4.37
C GLY A 184 3.34 13.20 -3.61
N ILE A 185 4.63 13.25 -3.28
CA ILE A 185 5.31 12.24 -2.47
C ILE A 185 5.82 12.91 -1.20
N SER A 186 5.59 12.27 -0.04
CA SER A 186 6.17 12.70 1.23
C SER A 186 7.70 12.80 1.18
N ASP A 187 8.26 13.83 1.82
CA ASP A 187 9.70 14.00 1.96
C ASP A 187 10.37 12.92 2.81
N TYR A 188 9.60 12.03 3.44
CA TYR A 188 10.12 10.88 4.18
C TYR A 188 9.99 9.54 3.42
N SER A 189 9.42 9.54 2.22
CA SER A 189 9.33 8.34 1.40
C SER A 189 10.71 7.93 0.88
N PRO A 190 11.19 6.70 1.16
CA PRO A 190 12.52 6.26 0.74
C PRO A 190 12.51 5.42 -0.55
N PHE A 191 11.35 4.94 -1.01
CA PHE A 191 11.27 3.93 -2.07
C PHE A 191 11.15 4.57 -3.45
N PHE A 192 12.16 4.36 -4.30
CA PHE A 192 12.20 4.82 -5.68
C PHE A 192 12.69 3.71 -6.62
N THR A 193 12.62 3.97 -7.92
CA THR A 193 13.24 3.14 -8.95
C THR A 193 13.76 4.02 -10.09
N THR A 194 14.36 3.44 -11.13
CA THR A 194 14.74 4.18 -12.34
C THR A 194 13.59 4.22 -13.34
N MET A 195 13.60 5.19 -14.25
CA MET A 195 12.63 5.23 -15.34
C MET A 195 12.75 4.00 -16.26
N GLU A 196 13.96 3.47 -16.43
CA GLU A 196 14.22 2.26 -17.21
C GLU A 196 13.55 1.04 -16.57
N GLU A 197 13.76 0.85 -15.27
CA GLU A 197 13.17 -0.25 -14.49
C GLU A 197 11.64 -0.14 -14.46
N LEU A 198 11.09 1.07 -14.26
CA LEU A 198 9.66 1.30 -14.29
C LEU A 198 9.05 0.94 -15.66
N LYS A 199 9.71 1.31 -16.75
CA LYS A 199 9.28 0.96 -18.11
C LYS A 199 9.42 -0.53 -18.40
N ALA A 200 10.43 -1.20 -17.85
CA ALA A 200 10.61 -2.64 -17.96
C ALA A 200 9.47 -3.37 -17.24
N ALA A 201 9.16 -2.97 -16.00
CA ALA A 201 8.05 -3.51 -15.22
C ALA A 201 6.70 -3.33 -15.93
N ALA A 202 6.43 -2.14 -16.48
CA ALA A 202 5.18 -1.84 -17.20
C ALA A 202 5.03 -2.61 -18.53
N LYS A 203 6.12 -3.16 -19.08
CA LYS A 203 6.11 -3.97 -20.30
C LYS A 203 6.11 -5.47 -20.02
N SER A 204 6.23 -5.86 -18.75
CA SER A 204 6.19 -7.26 -18.35
C SER A 204 4.78 -7.83 -18.46
N ASP A 205 4.66 -9.14 -18.29
CA ASP A 205 3.39 -9.85 -18.13
C ASP A 205 2.75 -9.64 -16.75
N LYS A 206 3.44 -8.92 -15.85
CA LYS A 206 3.01 -8.60 -14.49
C LYS A 206 2.53 -7.17 -14.39
N THR A 207 1.60 -6.93 -13.48
CA THR A 207 1.19 -5.56 -13.12
C THR A 207 2.33 -4.79 -12.44
N LEU A 208 2.31 -3.46 -12.50
CA LEU A 208 3.23 -2.63 -11.73
C LEU A 208 3.15 -2.90 -10.23
N ALA A 209 1.94 -3.06 -9.69
CA ALA A 209 1.76 -3.42 -8.28
C ALA A 209 2.38 -4.77 -7.90
N ASP A 210 2.42 -5.73 -8.83
CA ASP A 210 3.05 -7.04 -8.61
C ASP A 210 4.58 -6.97 -8.68
N SER A 211 5.11 -6.31 -9.71
CA SER A 211 6.55 -6.15 -9.93
C SER A 211 7.21 -5.36 -8.81
N LEU A 212 6.55 -4.29 -8.34
CA LEU A 212 7.03 -3.38 -7.30
C LEU A 212 6.57 -3.76 -5.89
N GLY A 213 5.91 -4.92 -5.72
CA GLY A 213 5.50 -5.42 -4.41
C GLY A 213 4.59 -4.46 -3.63
N LEU A 214 3.74 -3.69 -4.32
CA LEU A 214 2.94 -2.64 -3.69
C LEU A 214 1.85 -3.23 -2.79
N PRO A 215 1.57 -2.59 -1.64
CA PRO A 215 0.41 -2.95 -0.83
C PRO A 215 -0.88 -2.63 -1.58
N VAL A 216 -1.96 -3.34 -1.24
CA VAL A 216 -3.29 -3.21 -1.86
C VAL A 216 -3.83 -1.78 -1.76
N ILE A 217 -3.52 -1.07 -0.66
CA ILE A 217 -3.93 0.33 -0.50
C ILE A 217 -3.27 1.26 -1.53
N SER A 218 -2.13 0.85 -2.10
CA SER A 218 -1.42 1.58 -3.14
C SER A 218 -1.69 1.05 -4.54
N GLU A 219 -2.49 0.00 -4.70
CA GLU A 219 -2.83 -0.53 -6.02
C GLU A 219 -3.81 0.39 -6.75
N ASN A 220 -3.52 0.68 -8.01
CA ASN A 220 -4.39 1.45 -8.89
C ASN A 220 -4.29 0.95 -10.33
N ALA A 221 -5.30 1.23 -11.14
CA ALA A 221 -5.24 0.98 -12.59
C ALA A 221 -4.25 1.91 -13.29
N ARG A 222 -3.99 3.08 -12.71
CA ARG A 222 -3.09 4.10 -13.25
C ARG A 222 -2.35 4.83 -12.15
N TYR A 223 -1.10 5.19 -12.43
CA TYR A 223 -0.24 5.89 -11.49
C TYR A 223 0.29 7.19 -12.06
N SER A 224 0.45 8.18 -11.20
CA SER A 224 1.25 9.38 -11.48
C SER A 224 2.72 9.08 -11.22
N ILE A 225 3.59 9.48 -12.15
CA ILE A 225 5.04 9.32 -12.04
C ILE A 225 5.64 10.64 -11.57
N PHE A 226 6.32 10.59 -10.43
CA PHE A 226 7.09 11.71 -9.91
C PHE A 226 8.59 11.43 -10.04
N GLU A 227 9.32 12.43 -10.48
CA GLU A 227 10.78 12.42 -10.61
C GLU A 227 11.43 13.24 -9.50
N ILE A 228 12.55 12.72 -8.99
CA ILE A 228 13.49 13.46 -8.16
C ILE A 228 14.88 13.42 -8.80
N LYS A 229 15.64 14.51 -8.65
CA LYS A 229 17.01 14.62 -9.14
C LYS A 229 17.99 14.80 -7.98
N PRO A 230 19.15 14.14 -8.00
CA PRO A 230 20.15 14.39 -6.98
C PRO A 230 20.65 15.84 -7.13
N LEU A 231 20.75 16.58 -6.03
CA LEU A 231 21.25 17.97 -6.04
C LEU A 231 22.75 17.99 -6.35
N GLU A 232 23.47 17.00 -5.83
CA GLU A 232 24.86 16.67 -6.10
C GLU A 232 24.97 15.15 -6.24
N PRO A 233 26.02 14.58 -6.86
CA PRO A 233 26.24 13.14 -6.87
C PRO A 233 26.10 12.55 -5.47
N THR A 234 25.19 11.60 -5.30
CA THR A 234 24.88 11.00 -3.98
C THR A 234 24.86 9.49 -4.05
N GLU A 235 24.78 8.84 -2.89
CA GLU A 235 24.66 7.40 -2.75
C GLU A 235 23.20 6.99 -2.53
N VAL A 236 22.80 5.91 -3.20
CA VAL A 236 21.54 5.20 -3.02
C VAL A 236 21.83 3.75 -2.66
N PHE A 237 20.86 3.08 -2.06
CA PHE A 237 21.03 1.69 -1.62
C PHE A 237 20.06 0.81 -2.40
N VAL A 238 20.62 0.01 -3.29
CA VAL A 238 19.85 -0.70 -4.31
C VAL A 238 19.65 -2.13 -3.86
N SER A 239 18.40 -2.58 -3.87
CA SER A 239 18.08 -3.99 -3.68
C SER A 239 16.94 -4.39 -4.62
N LYS A 240 16.71 -5.69 -4.76
CA LYS A 240 15.44 -6.18 -5.31
C LYS A 240 14.34 -6.03 -4.27
N VAL A 241 13.14 -5.66 -4.72
CA VAL A 241 11.93 -5.68 -3.89
C VAL A 241 11.70 -7.10 -3.37
N ALA A 242 11.14 -7.22 -2.17
CA ALA A 242 10.73 -8.51 -1.62
C ALA A 242 9.37 -8.94 -2.16
N PRO A 243 9.12 -10.25 -2.31
CA PRO A 243 7.76 -10.76 -2.39
C PRO A 243 6.93 -10.26 -1.21
N THR A 244 5.66 -9.93 -1.40
CA THR A 244 4.81 -9.42 -0.32
C THR A 244 3.57 -10.27 -0.17
N VAL A 245 3.08 -10.38 1.06
CA VAL A 245 1.84 -11.07 1.36
C VAL A 245 0.92 -10.17 2.16
N GLU A 246 -0.37 -10.22 1.83
CA GLU A 246 -1.43 -9.54 2.55
C GLU A 246 -2.60 -10.44 2.91
N PHE A 247 -3.33 -10.07 3.96
CA PHE A 247 -4.56 -10.72 4.40
C PHE A 247 -4.42 -12.23 4.64
N GLY A 248 -3.29 -12.63 5.24
CA GLY A 248 -2.95 -14.02 5.51
C GLY A 248 -2.59 -14.82 4.25
N GLY A 249 -1.98 -14.16 3.26
CA GLY A 249 -1.54 -14.79 2.01
C GLY A 249 -2.62 -14.89 0.92
N ARG A 250 -3.76 -14.21 1.09
CA ARG A 250 -4.79 -14.14 0.05
C ARG A 250 -4.39 -13.27 -1.13
N ILE A 251 -3.51 -12.31 -0.88
CA ILE A 251 -2.90 -11.46 -1.91
C ILE A 251 -1.40 -11.64 -1.75
N THR A 252 -0.75 -12.02 -2.83
CA THR A 252 0.69 -12.20 -2.90
C THR A 252 1.22 -11.41 -4.07
N ARG A 253 2.31 -10.68 -3.89
CA ARG A 253 3.04 -10.04 -4.98
C ARG A 253 4.40 -10.67 -5.15
N ALA A 254 4.84 -10.80 -6.39
CA ALA A 254 6.14 -11.38 -6.72
C ALA A 254 7.28 -10.53 -6.16
N GLY A 255 7.23 -9.20 -6.32
CA GLY A 255 8.27 -8.29 -5.84
C GLY A 255 9.65 -8.66 -6.37
N GLU A 256 10.02 -8.13 -7.53
CA GLU A 256 11.26 -8.54 -8.22
C GLU A 256 12.02 -7.36 -8.82
N ALA A 257 11.35 -6.23 -9.01
CA ALA A 257 11.94 -5.03 -9.56
C ALA A 257 13.05 -4.48 -8.65
N ALA A 258 13.99 -3.75 -9.25
CA ALA A 258 14.97 -3.00 -8.48
C ALA A 258 14.31 -1.83 -7.74
N GLN A 259 14.51 -1.78 -6.42
CA GLN A 259 14.23 -0.63 -5.57
C GLN A 259 15.52 0.12 -5.22
N TYR A 260 15.38 1.44 -5.15
CA TYR A 260 16.43 2.39 -4.82
C TYR A 260 15.99 3.09 -3.54
N LEU A 261 16.64 2.73 -2.43
CA LEU A 261 16.36 3.33 -1.14
C LEU A 261 17.09 4.67 -1.03
N VAL A 262 16.32 5.72 -0.76
CA VAL A 262 16.75 7.10 -0.60
C VAL A 262 16.51 7.54 0.85
N PRO A 263 17.44 7.25 1.78
CA PRO A 263 17.25 7.55 3.21
C PRO A 263 17.24 9.05 3.53
N ASN A 264 17.83 9.89 2.66
CA ASN A 264 17.89 11.33 2.86
C ASN A 264 17.34 12.10 1.65
N ARG A 265 16.10 12.58 1.75
CA ARG A 265 15.44 13.35 0.67
C ARG A 265 15.93 14.79 0.55
N HIS A 266 16.67 15.32 1.53
CA HIS A 266 17.29 16.65 1.43
C HIS A 266 18.43 16.69 0.41
N GLU A 267 18.95 15.54 -0.01
CA GLU A 267 19.97 15.43 -1.08
C GLU A 267 19.34 15.50 -2.49
N TRP A 268 18.01 15.64 -2.58
CA TRP A 268 17.25 15.53 -3.81
C TRP A 268 16.37 16.76 -4.03
N SER A 269 16.07 17.03 -5.30
CA SER A 269 15.09 18.04 -5.68
C SER A 269 13.70 17.71 -5.13
N ALA A 270 12.84 18.73 -5.07
CA ALA A 270 11.41 18.51 -4.90
C ALA A 270 10.89 17.53 -5.97
N ALA A 271 9.92 16.69 -5.59
CA ALA A 271 9.31 15.73 -6.48
C ALA A 271 8.49 16.45 -7.55
N LYS A 272 8.78 16.18 -8.83
CA LYS A 272 8.10 16.78 -9.98
C LYS A 272 7.24 15.74 -10.67
N LEU A 273 5.95 16.01 -10.85
CA LEU A 273 5.08 15.20 -11.70
C LEU A 273 5.58 15.28 -13.15
N ILE A 274 5.88 14.13 -13.75
CA ILE A 274 6.40 14.04 -15.12
C ILE A 274 5.51 13.25 -16.08
N GLY A 275 4.48 12.58 -15.57
CA GLY A 275 3.52 11.86 -16.40
C GLY A 275 2.69 10.86 -15.62
N GLU A 276 2.04 9.97 -16.34
CA GLU A 276 1.23 8.88 -15.81
C GLU A 276 1.57 7.58 -16.54
N ILE A 277 1.31 6.44 -15.91
CA ILE A 277 1.54 5.11 -16.45
C ILE A 277 0.42 4.16 -16.02
N ASP A 278 0.01 3.29 -16.93
CA ASP A 278 -0.99 2.27 -16.66
C ASP A 278 -0.33 1.09 -15.93
N ASN A 279 -1.11 0.42 -15.09
CA ASN A 279 -0.68 -0.71 -14.27
C ASN A 279 -0.53 -2.02 -15.05
#